data_AF-A0A7Y8PSK8-F1
#
_entry.id   AF-A0A7Y8PSK8-F1
#
_cell.length_a   1.000
_cell.length_b   1.000
_cell.length_c   1.000
_cell.angle_alpha   90.00
_cell.angle_beta   90.00
_cell.angle_gamma   90.00
#
_symmetry.space_group_name_H-M   'P 1'
#
loop_
_entity.id
_entity.type
_entity.pdbx_description
1 polymer ?
#
loop_
_entity_poly.entity_id
_entity_poly.type
_entity_poly.pdbx_seq_one_letter_code
_entity_poly.pdbx_strand_id
1 'polypeptide(L)'
;MSCFVVIPYIKVQAANFQSNGLIMGGAPLMAAAMFSHHLARQIDEEDLGFYYVHHDIQPLGGEAYGRFTPAQRRGATFIGKTDYSSKNKYALSLQPTASCHLLFSLVIKFKDARRPDLDTLVQTIKRSKFAGGHILEFGKIQDFNDAEDALAQISSGFLIHDRNDLLTAYQKAYQVNRLQAFSQLLAHRPQAKNSDTPILEHLPNENLAWLSATTLGYALLEQPTADRTGIRHADDQDETQHAYAEPLTGLIQYHSLNSILNEIRLETSIYPDGYLEQIQWSYHWIQDDVFLLQQNQQIDN
;
A
#
# COMPACT_ATOMS: atom_id res chain seq x y z
N MET A 1 -26.76 5.30 -2.32
CA MET A 1 -26.38 3.87 -2.39
C MET A 1 -24.88 3.86 -2.14
N SER A 2 -24.04 2.95 -2.61
CA SER A 2 -22.59 3.19 -2.64
C SER A 2 -22.09 2.81 -4.02
N CYS A 3 -21.18 3.59 -4.59
CA CYS A 3 -20.70 3.40 -5.95
C CYS A 3 -19.23 2.98 -5.95
N PHE A 4 -18.89 1.94 -6.72
CA PHE A 4 -17.52 1.47 -6.88
C PHE A 4 -16.97 1.90 -8.23
N VAL A 5 -15.87 2.66 -8.26
CA VAL A 5 -15.19 3.05 -9.49
C VAL A 5 -13.92 2.23 -9.65
N VAL A 6 -13.77 1.59 -10.81
CA VAL A 6 -12.61 0.78 -11.19
C VAL A 6 -11.70 1.59 -12.09
N ILE A 7 -10.42 1.68 -11.71
CA ILE A 7 -9.34 2.25 -12.53
C ILE A 7 -8.36 1.10 -12.82
N PRO A 8 -8.51 0.43 -13.98
CA PRO A 8 -7.76 -0.79 -14.25
C PRO A 8 -6.35 -0.48 -14.78
N TYR A 9 -5.37 -1.33 -14.45
CA TYR A 9 -4.04 -1.38 -15.07
C TYR A 9 -3.29 -0.04 -15.17
N ILE A 10 -3.28 0.72 -14.07
CA ILE A 10 -2.49 1.94 -13.91
C ILE A 10 -1.01 1.59 -14.01
N LYS A 11 -0.35 2.08 -15.07
CA LYS A 11 1.10 1.98 -15.27
C LYS A 11 1.80 3.21 -14.75
N VAL A 12 2.68 3.02 -13.77
CA VAL A 12 3.43 4.11 -13.15
C VAL A 12 4.93 3.94 -13.40
N GLN A 13 5.54 4.99 -13.94
CA GLN A 13 6.98 5.06 -14.13
C GLN A 13 7.65 5.74 -12.94
N ALA A 14 8.75 5.16 -12.48
CA ALA A 14 9.62 5.67 -11.42
C ALA A 14 8.85 6.05 -10.14
N ALA A 15 7.92 5.20 -9.71
CA ALA A 15 7.30 5.29 -8.40
C ALA A 15 8.33 5.09 -7.29
N ASN A 16 8.10 5.68 -6.12
CA ASN A 16 8.92 5.46 -4.94
C ASN A 16 8.83 3.99 -4.51
N PHE A 17 9.97 3.30 -4.50
CA PHE A 17 10.08 1.91 -4.06
C PHE A 17 10.39 1.81 -2.56
N GLN A 18 10.79 2.91 -1.93
CA GLN A 18 11.05 2.95 -0.50
C GLN A 18 9.78 3.33 0.25
N SER A 19 9.15 2.33 0.89
CA SER A 19 7.89 2.50 1.63
C SER A 19 8.08 3.28 2.93
N ASN A 20 9.21 3.07 3.62
CA ASN A 20 9.65 3.86 4.77
C ASN A 20 11.17 3.69 5.02
N GLY A 21 11.68 4.19 6.16
CA GLY A 21 13.10 4.10 6.51
C GLY A 21 13.62 2.66 6.74
N LEU A 22 12.73 1.67 6.91
CA LEU A 22 13.07 0.28 7.21
C LEU A 22 12.81 -0.66 6.03
N ILE A 23 11.86 -0.33 5.15
CA ILE A 23 11.37 -1.24 4.10
C ILE A 23 11.47 -0.63 2.71
N MET A 24 11.98 -1.44 1.78
CA MET A 24 11.85 -1.25 0.34
C MET A 24 10.88 -2.31 -0.23
N GLY A 25 9.94 -1.88 -1.06
CA GLY A 25 8.91 -2.72 -1.65
C GLY A 25 7.63 -2.81 -0.85
N GLY A 26 6.88 -3.90 -1.06
CA GLY A 26 5.50 -4.03 -0.60
C GLY A 26 4.51 -3.26 -1.47
N ALA A 27 3.23 -3.40 -1.15
CA ALA A 27 2.17 -2.66 -1.83
C ALA A 27 2.12 -1.22 -1.30
N PRO A 28 2.11 -0.17 -2.16
CA PRO A 28 2.08 1.23 -1.74
C PRO A 28 0.67 1.66 -1.27
N LEU A 29 0.15 1.01 -0.23
CA LEU A 29 -1.23 1.17 0.25
C LEU A 29 -1.53 2.58 0.76
N MET A 30 -0.62 3.20 1.51
CA MET A 30 -0.79 4.60 1.93
C MET A 30 -0.86 5.57 0.74
N ALA A 31 -0.06 5.33 -0.29
CA ALA A 31 -0.14 6.11 -1.52
C ALA A 31 -1.47 5.86 -2.24
N ALA A 32 -1.97 4.62 -2.25
CA ALA A 32 -3.28 4.29 -2.81
C ALA A 32 -4.42 4.97 -2.06
N ALA A 33 -4.41 4.95 -0.73
CA ALA A 33 -5.41 5.63 0.09
C ALA A 33 -5.45 7.13 -0.17
N MET A 34 -4.30 7.80 -0.10
CA MET A 34 -4.23 9.25 -0.33
C MET A 34 -4.47 9.63 -1.79
N PHE A 35 -4.19 8.73 -2.73
CA PHE A 35 -4.58 8.91 -4.13
C PHE A 35 -6.10 8.81 -4.31
N SER A 36 -6.75 7.83 -3.68
CA SER A 36 -8.22 7.73 -3.66
C SER A 36 -8.86 8.98 -3.06
N HIS A 37 -8.34 9.44 -1.92
CA HIS A 37 -8.79 10.67 -1.27
C HIS A 37 -8.62 11.91 -2.17
N HIS A 38 -7.47 12.04 -2.84
CA HIS A 38 -7.24 13.10 -3.82
C HIS A 38 -8.27 13.05 -4.96
N LEU A 39 -8.53 11.86 -5.53
CA LEU A 39 -9.52 11.70 -6.59
C LEU A 39 -10.93 12.07 -6.11
N ALA A 40 -11.31 11.65 -4.90
CA ALA A 40 -12.59 11.99 -4.27
C ALA A 40 -12.78 13.52 -4.17
N ARG A 41 -11.76 14.23 -3.67
CA ARG A 41 -11.76 15.70 -3.58
C ARG A 41 -11.92 16.40 -4.94
N GLN A 42 -11.42 15.82 -6.03
CA GLN A 42 -11.54 16.44 -7.36
C GLN A 42 -12.95 16.36 -7.95
N ILE A 43 -13.78 15.45 -7.45
CA ILE A 43 -15.18 15.29 -7.88
C ILE A 43 -16.18 15.68 -6.77
N ASP A 44 -15.70 16.28 -5.68
CA ASP A 44 -16.51 16.69 -4.52
C ASP A 44 -17.28 15.53 -3.88
N GLU A 45 -16.65 14.35 -3.82
CA GLU A 45 -17.19 13.14 -3.20
C GLU A 45 -16.31 12.68 -2.02
N GLU A 46 -16.86 11.80 -1.19
CA GLU A 46 -16.17 11.15 -0.08
C GLU A 46 -15.82 9.71 -0.45
N ASP A 47 -14.54 9.33 -0.35
CA ASP A 47 -14.11 7.95 -0.47
C ASP A 47 -14.31 7.19 0.85
N LEU A 48 -15.02 6.08 0.78
CA LEU A 48 -15.30 5.20 1.93
C LEU A 48 -14.27 4.07 2.07
N GLY A 49 -13.39 3.91 1.08
CA GLY A 49 -12.37 2.88 1.06
C GLY A 49 -12.00 2.43 -0.34
N PHE A 50 -11.07 1.48 -0.42
CA PHE A 50 -10.52 1.04 -1.70
C PHE A 50 -10.05 -0.42 -1.66
N TYR A 51 -9.89 -0.99 -2.86
CA TYR A 51 -9.17 -2.24 -3.10
C TYR A 51 -7.96 -1.95 -3.98
N TYR A 52 -6.80 -2.42 -3.55
CA TYR A 52 -5.58 -2.36 -4.32
C TYR A 52 -5.31 -3.75 -4.94
N VAL A 53 -5.28 -3.83 -6.26
CA VAL A 53 -4.92 -5.06 -6.98
C VAL A 53 -3.54 -4.89 -7.59
N HIS A 54 -2.56 -5.59 -7.04
CA HIS A 54 -1.19 -5.61 -7.55
C HIS A 54 -1.07 -6.51 -8.78
N HIS A 55 -0.49 -6.01 -9.87
CA HIS A 55 -0.18 -6.84 -11.04
C HIS A 55 1.30 -7.12 -11.17
N ASP A 56 2.12 -6.07 -11.09
CA ASP A 56 3.56 -6.18 -11.31
C ASP A 56 4.33 -5.04 -10.65
N ILE A 57 5.59 -5.34 -10.33
CA ILE A 57 6.57 -4.38 -9.84
C ILE A 57 7.94 -4.70 -10.43
N GLN A 58 8.54 -3.70 -11.05
CA GLN A 58 9.90 -3.78 -11.57
C GLN A 58 10.79 -2.81 -10.78
N PRO A 59 11.53 -3.29 -9.77
CA PRO A 59 12.53 -2.49 -9.07
C PRO A 59 13.58 -1.96 -10.05
N LEU A 60 13.85 -0.66 -9.98
CA LEU A 60 14.91 -0.02 -10.76
C LEU A 60 16.19 -0.03 -9.94
N GLY A 61 17.22 -0.64 -10.51
CA GLY A 61 18.50 -0.78 -9.87
C GLY A 61 19.48 -1.53 -10.76
N GLY A 62 20.71 -1.66 -10.29
CA GLY A 62 21.71 -2.53 -10.90
C GLY A 62 21.79 -3.88 -10.21
N GLU A 63 22.68 -4.72 -10.69
CA GLU A 63 23.12 -5.92 -10.00
C GLU A 63 24.62 -5.80 -9.72
N ALA A 64 25.02 -6.06 -8.47
CA ALA A 64 26.42 -6.12 -8.09
C ALA A 64 26.65 -7.39 -7.26
N TYR A 65 27.64 -8.18 -7.65
CA TYR A 65 27.99 -9.45 -6.97
C TYR A 65 26.80 -10.41 -6.80
N GLY A 66 25.93 -10.51 -7.81
CA GLY A 66 24.74 -11.39 -7.77
C GLY A 66 23.62 -10.87 -6.86
N ARG A 67 23.68 -9.60 -6.44
CA ARG A 67 22.68 -8.97 -5.57
C ARG A 67 22.10 -7.73 -6.23
N PHE A 68 20.77 -7.60 -6.15
CA PHE A 68 20.10 -6.39 -6.57
C PHE A 68 20.59 -5.19 -5.74
N THR A 69 20.89 -4.10 -6.44
CA THR A 69 21.34 -2.83 -5.86
C THR A 69 20.37 -1.74 -6.30
N PRO A 70 19.52 -1.21 -5.39
CA PRO A 70 18.52 -0.20 -5.74
C PRO A 70 19.13 1.18 -6.04
N ALA A 71 20.45 1.33 -5.89
CA ALA A 71 21.14 2.58 -6.18
C ALA A 71 21.01 2.95 -7.66
N GLN A 72 20.77 4.24 -7.93
CA GLN A 72 20.73 4.75 -9.28
C GLN A 72 22.07 4.50 -9.99
N ARG A 73 22.05 3.78 -11.12
CA ARG A 73 23.24 3.50 -11.96
C ARG A 73 23.97 4.77 -12.45
N ARG A 74 23.32 5.93 -12.40
CA ARG A 74 23.88 7.27 -12.74
C ARG A 74 23.84 8.27 -11.58
N GLY A 75 23.68 7.79 -10.35
CA GLY A 75 23.88 8.59 -9.15
C GLY A 75 25.24 8.26 -8.53
N ALA A 76 26.09 9.26 -8.31
CA ALA A 76 27.29 9.09 -7.50
C ALA A 76 26.93 8.55 -6.11
N THR A 77 27.58 7.46 -5.68
CA THR A 77 27.60 7.01 -4.28
C THR A 77 28.08 8.13 -3.35
N PHE A 78 27.81 8.04 -2.04
CA PHE A 78 28.21 9.01 -1.00
C PHE A 78 29.52 9.76 -1.35
N ILE A 79 29.37 11.05 -1.71
CA ILE A 79 30.49 11.91 -2.10
C ILE A 79 31.22 12.31 -0.80
N GLY A 80 32.29 11.60 -0.49
CA GLY A 80 33.21 11.97 0.59
C GLY A 80 34.10 13.17 0.21
N LYS A 81 34.82 13.74 1.18
CA LYS A 81 35.81 14.81 0.93
C LYS A 81 36.91 14.42 -0.06
N THR A 82 37.12 13.13 -0.30
CA THR A 82 38.12 12.58 -1.22
C THR A 82 37.57 12.25 -2.61
N ASP A 83 36.28 12.47 -2.85
CA ASP A 83 35.64 12.19 -4.15
C ASP A 83 36.00 13.27 -5.19
N TYR A 84 36.03 12.91 -6.47
CA TYR A 84 36.30 13.82 -7.59
C TYR A 84 35.34 15.02 -7.63
N SER A 85 34.08 14.83 -7.19
CA SER A 85 33.07 15.90 -7.15
C SER A 85 33.18 16.83 -5.92
N SER A 86 34.01 16.47 -4.92
CA SER A 86 34.10 17.18 -3.62
C SER A 86 34.57 18.64 -3.71
N LYS A 87 35.23 19.03 -4.80
CA LYS A 87 35.70 20.40 -5.06
C LYS A 87 34.67 21.26 -5.78
N ASN A 88 33.58 20.68 -6.27
CA ASN A 88 32.53 21.42 -6.93
C ASN A 88 31.54 21.96 -5.89
N LYS A 89 31.59 23.27 -5.62
CA LYS A 89 30.69 23.98 -4.70
C LYS A 89 29.20 23.91 -5.08
N TYR A 90 28.89 23.43 -6.29
CA TYR A 90 27.53 23.25 -6.80
C TYR A 90 27.08 21.78 -6.78
N ALA A 91 27.96 20.83 -6.41
CA ALA A 91 27.57 19.44 -6.26
C ALA A 91 26.78 19.26 -4.95
N LEU A 92 25.47 19.05 -5.09
CA LEU A 92 24.62 18.68 -3.96
C LEU A 92 24.92 17.26 -3.50
N SER A 93 24.76 17.00 -2.21
CA SER A 93 24.85 15.64 -1.66
C SER A 93 23.81 14.74 -2.33
N LEU A 94 24.24 13.57 -2.81
CA LEU A 94 23.33 12.62 -3.40
C LEU A 94 22.50 11.95 -2.30
N GLN A 95 21.18 11.97 -2.46
CA GLN A 95 20.26 11.23 -1.62
C GLN A 95 20.00 9.87 -2.27
N PRO A 96 20.23 8.75 -1.56
CA PRO A 96 19.88 7.45 -2.10
C PRO A 96 18.36 7.38 -2.27
N THR A 97 17.90 7.13 -3.50
CA THR A 97 16.48 6.93 -3.80
C THR A 97 16.30 5.55 -4.43
N ALA A 98 15.33 4.80 -3.95
CA ALA A 98 14.89 3.57 -4.59
C ALA A 98 13.61 3.82 -5.39
N SER A 99 13.55 3.35 -6.63
CA SER A 99 12.39 3.55 -7.50
C SER A 99 11.98 2.26 -8.21
N CYS A 100 10.74 2.16 -8.64
CA CYS A 100 10.23 1.03 -9.41
C CYS A 100 9.30 1.48 -10.55
N HIS A 101 9.06 0.59 -11.51
CA HIS A 101 7.85 0.66 -12.33
C HIS A 101 6.77 -0.18 -11.66
N LEU A 102 5.54 0.33 -11.65
CA LEU A 102 4.40 -0.34 -11.02
C LEU A 102 3.29 -0.54 -12.05
N LEU A 103 2.63 -1.68 -11.95
CA LEU A 103 1.35 -1.95 -12.59
C LEU A 103 0.36 -2.40 -11.52
N PHE A 104 -0.74 -1.68 -11.36
CA PHE A 104 -1.80 -2.03 -10.40
C PHE A 104 -3.17 -1.59 -10.91
N SER A 105 -4.24 -2.15 -10.38
CA SER A 105 -5.59 -1.61 -10.52
C SER A 105 -6.06 -1.09 -9.17
N LEU A 106 -6.91 -0.06 -9.20
CA LEU A 106 -7.51 0.53 -8.02
C LEU A 106 -9.03 0.50 -8.15
N VAL A 107 -9.72 0.03 -7.12
CA VAL A 107 -11.18 0.14 -7.01
C VAL A 107 -11.47 1.04 -5.82
N ILE A 108 -12.29 2.07 -6.00
CA ILE A 108 -12.61 3.06 -4.95
C ILE A 108 -14.10 3.00 -4.68
N LYS A 109 -14.48 2.90 -3.41
CA LYS A 109 -15.88 3.02 -2.97
C LYS A 109 -16.16 4.48 -2.61
N PHE A 110 -17.18 5.08 -3.22
CA PHE A 110 -17.67 6.41 -2.89
C PHE A 110 -19.00 6.34 -2.11
N LYS A 111 -19.22 7.34 -1.23
CA LYS A 111 -20.37 7.41 -0.31
C LYS A 111 -21.74 7.59 -0.96
N ASP A 112 -21.77 8.17 -2.15
CA ASP A 112 -22.89 8.21 -3.10
C ASP A 112 -24.16 8.98 -2.65
N ALA A 113 -24.33 10.17 -3.26
CA ALA A 113 -25.62 10.76 -3.60
C ALA A 113 -25.81 10.95 -5.13
N ARG A 114 -24.72 10.88 -5.93
CA ARG A 114 -24.72 10.96 -7.40
C ARG A 114 -23.62 10.05 -7.96
N ARG A 115 -23.81 9.52 -9.17
CA ARG A 115 -22.73 8.80 -9.87
C ARG A 115 -21.53 9.73 -10.08
N PRO A 116 -20.29 9.28 -9.80
CA PRO A 116 -19.10 10.11 -9.91
C PRO A 116 -18.83 10.51 -11.36
N ASP A 117 -18.34 11.74 -11.56
CA ASP A 117 -17.96 12.24 -12.89
C ASP A 117 -16.68 11.54 -13.38
N LEU A 118 -16.88 10.51 -14.21
CA LEU A 118 -15.79 9.70 -14.76
C LEU A 118 -14.86 10.49 -15.68
N ASP A 119 -15.36 11.51 -16.40
CA ASP A 119 -14.53 12.31 -17.30
C ASP A 119 -13.56 13.19 -16.50
N THR A 120 -14.04 13.80 -15.42
CA THR A 120 -13.20 14.55 -14.48
C THR A 120 -12.15 13.65 -13.82
N LEU A 121 -12.52 12.41 -13.45
CA LEU A 121 -11.55 11.43 -12.94
C LEU A 121 -10.48 11.09 -13.98
N VAL A 122 -10.86 10.82 -15.23
CA VAL A 122 -9.91 10.54 -16.32
C VAL A 122 -8.91 11.69 -16.50
N GLN A 123 -9.39 12.94 -16.56
CA GLN A 123 -8.52 14.10 -16.70
C GLN A 123 -7.61 14.29 -15.49
N THR A 124 -8.15 14.05 -14.29
CA THR A 124 -7.39 14.14 -13.04
C THR A 124 -6.28 13.11 -12.98
N ILE A 125 -6.54 11.85 -13.31
CA ILE A 125 -5.54 10.78 -13.26
C ILE A 125 -4.39 11.07 -14.24
N LYS A 126 -4.70 11.54 -15.46
CA LYS A 126 -3.70 11.91 -16.48
C LYS A 126 -2.69 12.97 -16.02
N ARG A 127 -3.11 13.89 -15.14
CA ARG A 127 -2.24 14.95 -14.58
C ARG A 127 -1.64 14.61 -13.21
N SER A 128 -2.04 13.50 -12.61
CA SER A 128 -1.65 13.14 -11.25
C SER A 128 -0.39 12.28 -11.24
N LYS A 129 0.19 12.16 -10.05
CA LYS A 129 1.30 11.27 -9.75
C LYS A 129 0.85 10.21 -8.76
N PHE A 130 1.44 9.04 -8.84
CA PHE A 130 1.21 7.96 -7.88
C PHE A 130 2.52 7.57 -7.20
N ALA A 131 2.57 7.62 -5.87
CA ALA A 131 3.79 7.39 -5.09
C ALA A 131 5.01 8.18 -5.62
N GLY A 132 4.79 9.43 -6.07
CA GLY A 132 5.81 10.29 -6.68
C GLY A 132 6.16 10.00 -8.15
N GLY A 133 5.73 8.86 -8.70
CA GLY A 133 5.94 8.45 -10.09
C GLY A 133 4.90 9.00 -11.07
N HIS A 134 5.21 8.93 -12.36
CA HIS A 134 4.34 9.40 -13.45
C HIS A 134 3.39 8.30 -13.89
N ILE A 135 2.08 8.59 -13.93
CA ILE A 135 1.09 7.69 -14.53
C ILE A 135 1.20 7.82 -16.04
N LEU A 136 1.55 6.73 -16.72
CA LEU A 136 1.74 6.70 -18.17
C LEU A 136 0.43 6.39 -18.89
N GLU A 137 -0.28 5.37 -18.41
CA GLU A 137 -1.54 4.91 -18.96
C GLU A 137 -2.34 4.14 -17.91
N PHE A 138 -3.62 3.97 -18.18
CA PHE A 138 -4.57 3.18 -17.41
C PHE A 138 -5.70 2.74 -18.37
N GLY A 139 -6.40 1.67 -18.03
CA GLY A 139 -7.52 1.16 -18.82
C GLY A 139 -8.80 1.99 -18.62
N LYS A 140 -9.88 1.57 -19.28
CA LYS A 140 -11.16 2.30 -19.26
C LYS A 140 -11.78 2.28 -17.85
N ILE A 141 -12.00 3.47 -17.29
CA ILE A 141 -12.68 3.66 -16.00
C ILE A 141 -14.16 3.32 -16.14
N GLN A 142 -14.70 2.59 -15.16
CA GLN A 142 -16.09 2.15 -15.11
C GLN A 142 -16.60 2.20 -13.67
N ASP A 143 -17.91 2.40 -13.52
CA ASP A 143 -18.60 2.39 -12.23
C ASP A 143 -19.54 1.19 -12.08
N PHE A 144 -19.63 0.69 -10.85
CA PHE A 144 -20.42 -0.48 -10.46
C PHE A 144 -21.16 -0.20 -9.16
N ASN A 145 -22.20 -0.99 -8.89
CA ASN A 145 -22.97 -0.91 -7.65
C ASN A 145 -22.46 -1.87 -6.57
N ASP A 146 -21.62 -2.83 -6.95
CA ASP A 146 -21.14 -3.91 -6.09
C ASP A 146 -19.63 -4.12 -6.24
N ALA A 147 -18.99 -4.55 -5.14
CA ALA A 147 -17.55 -4.76 -5.08
C ALA A 147 -17.09 -5.97 -5.92
N GLU A 148 -17.89 -7.05 -5.95
CA GLU A 148 -17.58 -8.25 -6.73
C GLU A 148 -17.59 -7.93 -8.23
N ASP A 149 -18.64 -7.26 -8.71
CA ASP A 149 -18.76 -6.85 -10.12
C ASP A 149 -17.61 -5.92 -10.54
N ALA A 150 -17.24 -4.98 -9.65
CA ALA A 150 -16.13 -4.07 -9.86
C ALA A 150 -14.78 -4.82 -9.97
N LEU A 151 -14.52 -5.73 -9.03
CA LEU A 151 -13.29 -6.53 -9.01
C LEU A 151 -13.24 -7.53 -10.17
N ALA A 152 -14.37 -8.08 -10.60
CA ALA A 152 -14.47 -9.01 -11.73
C ALA A 152 -14.08 -8.38 -13.08
N GLN A 153 -14.07 -7.04 -13.21
CA GLN A 153 -13.53 -6.37 -14.40
C GLN A 153 -12.01 -6.50 -14.54
N ILE A 154 -11.32 -6.84 -13.46
CA ILE A 154 -9.86 -6.96 -13.43
C ILE A 154 -9.53 -8.44 -13.63
N SER A 155 -8.82 -8.77 -14.70
CA SER A 155 -8.65 -10.17 -15.15
C SER A 155 -7.60 -10.96 -14.40
N SER A 156 -6.67 -10.28 -13.71
CA SER A 156 -5.53 -10.89 -13.03
C SER A 156 -5.01 -9.99 -11.92
N GLY A 157 -4.03 -10.48 -11.16
CA GLY A 157 -3.39 -9.73 -10.09
C GLY A 157 -3.74 -10.25 -8.70
N PHE A 158 -3.29 -9.50 -7.70
CA PHE A 158 -3.30 -9.91 -6.30
C PHE A 158 -3.91 -8.82 -5.42
N LEU A 159 -4.96 -9.17 -4.68
CA LEU A 159 -5.48 -8.35 -3.59
C LEU A 159 -4.51 -8.40 -2.41
N ILE A 160 -4.46 -7.31 -1.65
CA ILE A 160 -3.57 -7.18 -0.50
C ILE A 160 -4.41 -7.30 0.77
N HIS A 161 -4.01 -8.23 1.64
CA HIS A 161 -4.66 -8.50 2.92
C HIS A 161 -3.74 -8.07 4.07
N ASP A 162 -4.30 -7.41 5.08
CA ASP A 162 -3.65 -7.12 6.35
C ASP A 162 -3.54 -8.40 7.17
N ARG A 163 -2.32 -8.74 7.59
CA ARG A 163 -2.04 -9.93 8.42
C ARG A 163 -1.77 -9.59 9.88
N ASN A 164 -2.40 -8.54 10.41
CA ASN A 164 -2.40 -8.25 11.86
C ASN A 164 -2.94 -9.42 12.70
N ASP A 165 -3.89 -10.18 12.15
CA ASP A 165 -4.42 -11.43 12.73
C ASP A 165 -3.28 -12.45 12.95
N LEU A 166 -2.48 -12.72 11.90
CA LEU A 166 -1.36 -13.65 11.94
C LEU A 166 -0.30 -13.18 12.91
N LEU A 167 0.01 -11.89 12.90
CA LEU A 167 1.02 -11.31 13.77
C LEU A 167 0.63 -11.52 15.25
N THR A 168 -0.65 -11.28 15.58
CA THR A 168 -1.19 -11.47 16.92
C THR A 168 -1.21 -12.96 17.31
N ALA A 169 -1.68 -13.82 16.42
CA ALA A 169 -1.71 -15.27 16.63
C ALA A 169 -0.29 -15.82 16.85
N TYR A 170 0.68 -15.38 16.06
CA TYR A 170 2.08 -15.80 16.15
C TYR A 170 2.72 -15.36 17.48
N GLN A 171 2.52 -14.10 17.90
CA GLN A 171 3.02 -13.63 19.20
C GLN A 171 2.52 -14.50 20.34
N LYS A 172 1.23 -14.87 20.33
CA LYS A 172 0.62 -15.72 21.35
C LYS A 172 1.12 -17.16 21.27
N ALA A 173 1.20 -17.73 20.08
CA ALA A 173 1.59 -19.13 19.89
C ALA A 173 3.08 -19.37 20.22
N TYR A 174 3.96 -18.45 19.82
CA TYR A 174 5.41 -18.57 19.98
C TYR A 174 5.98 -17.80 21.17
N GLN A 175 5.15 -17.05 21.91
CA GLN A 175 5.54 -16.27 23.10
C GLN A 175 6.67 -15.27 22.81
N VAL A 176 6.58 -14.60 21.66
CA VAL A 176 7.56 -13.59 21.20
C VAL A 176 6.95 -12.20 21.15
N ASN A 177 7.79 -11.17 21.16
CA ASN A 177 7.30 -9.80 20.97
C ASN A 177 6.91 -9.51 19.51
N ARG A 178 6.23 -8.38 19.28
CA ARG A 178 5.70 -8.00 17.97
C ARG A 178 6.78 -7.85 16.89
N LEU A 179 7.92 -7.26 17.24
CA LEU A 179 9.03 -7.08 16.29
C LEU A 179 9.66 -8.42 15.89
N GLN A 180 9.83 -9.33 16.87
CA GLN A 180 10.33 -10.68 16.62
C GLN A 180 9.37 -11.45 15.72
N ALA A 181 8.08 -11.49 16.05
CA ALA A 181 7.06 -12.13 15.23
C ALA A 181 7.08 -11.60 13.79
N PHE A 182 7.09 -10.27 13.64
CA PHE A 182 7.15 -9.61 12.34
C PHE A 182 8.40 -10.00 11.53
N SER A 183 9.58 -9.95 12.15
CA SER A 183 10.84 -10.32 11.49
C SER A 183 10.91 -11.79 11.11
N GLN A 184 10.38 -12.69 11.96
CA GLN A 184 10.41 -14.13 11.75
C GLN A 184 9.43 -14.53 10.66
N LEU A 185 8.23 -13.95 10.67
CA LEU A 185 7.20 -14.13 9.64
C LEU A 185 7.73 -13.75 8.24
N LEU A 186 8.39 -12.61 8.11
CA LEU A 186 9.00 -12.17 6.85
C LEU A 186 10.24 -12.96 6.43
N ALA A 187 10.93 -13.61 7.38
CA ALA A 187 12.12 -14.40 7.11
C ALA A 187 11.81 -15.84 6.65
N HIS A 188 10.56 -16.29 6.77
CA HIS A 188 10.17 -17.62 6.31
C HIS A 188 10.37 -17.77 4.80
N ARG A 189 11.04 -18.85 4.42
CA ARG A 189 11.22 -19.22 3.02
C ARG A 189 10.00 -19.99 2.54
N PRO A 190 9.65 -19.87 1.25
CA PRO A 190 8.62 -20.72 0.65
C PRO A 190 8.96 -22.19 0.88
N GLN A 191 7.96 -22.95 1.32
CA GLN A 191 8.10 -24.38 1.48
C GLN A 191 8.22 -25.06 0.11
N ALA A 192 8.95 -26.17 0.03
CA ALA A 192 8.93 -27.01 -1.15
C ALA A 192 7.50 -27.52 -1.41
N LYS A 193 7.07 -27.56 -2.68
CA LYS A 193 5.68 -27.86 -3.10
C LYS A 193 5.06 -29.16 -2.53
N ASN A 194 5.87 -30.09 -2.02
CA ASN A 194 5.45 -31.42 -1.56
C ASN A 194 5.97 -31.75 -0.14
N SER A 195 6.12 -30.77 0.75
CA SER A 195 6.57 -31.04 2.11
C SER A 195 5.36 -31.12 3.05
N ASP A 196 5.27 -32.23 3.78
CA ASP A 196 4.18 -32.50 4.72
C ASP A 196 4.38 -31.84 6.10
N THR A 197 5.50 -31.16 6.31
CA THR A 197 5.82 -30.51 7.60
C THR A 197 5.19 -29.12 7.62
N PRO A 198 4.32 -28.74 8.56
CA PRO A 198 3.79 -27.38 8.57
C PRO A 198 4.92 -26.34 8.70
N ILE A 199 4.84 -25.23 7.96
CA ILE A 199 5.84 -24.14 8.05
C ILE A 199 5.91 -23.59 9.48
N LEU A 200 4.75 -23.50 10.12
CA LEU A 200 4.59 -23.06 11.50
C LEU A 200 4.06 -24.22 12.35
N GLU A 201 4.92 -24.78 13.21
CA GLU A 201 4.55 -25.87 14.13
C GLU A 201 3.32 -25.56 15.00
N HIS A 202 3.18 -24.32 15.48
CA HIS A 202 2.08 -23.92 16.36
C HIS A 202 0.90 -23.29 15.59
N LEU A 203 1.02 -23.07 14.28
CA LEU A 203 -0.01 -22.51 13.42
C LEU A 203 -0.06 -23.27 12.07
N PRO A 204 -0.35 -24.59 12.10
CA PRO A 204 -0.12 -25.47 10.95
C PRO A 204 -1.04 -25.20 9.74
N ASN A 205 -2.16 -24.51 9.96
CA ASN A 205 -3.13 -24.19 8.91
C ASN A 205 -2.84 -22.86 8.22
N GLU A 206 -1.86 -22.09 8.71
CA GLU A 206 -1.53 -20.79 8.14
C GLU A 206 -0.74 -20.92 6.84
N ASN A 207 -1.24 -20.26 5.80
CA ASN A 207 -0.53 -20.16 4.53
C ASN A 207 0.33 -18.90 4.52
N LEU A 208 1.65 -19.08 4.52
CA LEU A 208 2.62 -17.97 4.50
C LEU A 208 3.06 -17.56 3.09
N ALA A 209 2.34 -18.00 2.05
CA ALA A 209 2.67 -17.63 0.68
C ALA A 209 2.59 -16.11 0.49
N TRP A 210 3.71 -15.54 0.02
CA TRP A 210 3.81 -14.15 -0.40
C TRP A 210 3.48 -13.12 0.69
N LEU A 211 3.99 -13.35 1.90
CA LEU A 211 4.05 -12.31 2.93
C LEU A 211 5.00 -11.18 2.51
N SER A 212 4.62 -9.96 2.87
CA SER A 212 5.42 -8.77 2.70
C SER A 212 5.09 -7.76 3.78
N ALA A 213 5.66 -6.58 3.70
CA ALA A 213 5.38 -5.50 4.61
C ALA A 213 5.27 -4.17 3.88
N THR A 214 4.50 -3.27 4.47
CA THR A 214 4.35 -1.91 3.96
C THR A 214 4.01 -0.94 5.07
N THR A 215 4.07 0.35 4.76
CA THR A 215 3.61 1.41 5.65
C THR A 215 2.08 1.43 5.65
N LEU A 216 1.48 1.11 6.80
CA LEU A 216 0.04 1.16 6.98
C LEU A 216 -0.42 2.46 7.63
N GLY A 217 0.45 3.20 8.31
CA GLY A 217 0.02 4.37 9.05
C GLY A 217 1.16 5.21 9.57
N TYR A 218 0.82 6.15 10.43
CA TYR A 218 1.73 7.02 11.14
C TYR A 218 1.27 7.23 12.58
N ALA A 219 2.22 7.19 13.51
CA ALA A 219 2.01 7.59 14.89
C ALA A 219 2.65 8.95 15.12
N LEU A 220 1.91 9.88 15.71
CA LEU A 220 2.41 11.21 16.03
C LEU A 220 3.43 11.12 17.16
N LEU A 221 4.50 11.91 17.06
CA LEU A 221 5.55 12.03 18.07
C LEU A 221 5.27 13.18 19.05
N GLU A 222 4.29 14.01 18.73
CA GLU A 222 3.92 15.21 19.46
C GLU A 222 2.43 15.51 19.23
N GLN A 223 1.86 16.30 20.13
CA GLN A 223 0.49 16.79 19.97
C GLN A 223 0.41 17.75 18.77
N PRO A 224 -0.63 17.63 17.91
CA PRO A 224 -0.85 18.57 16.81
C PRO A 224 -0.89 20.02 17.30
N THR A 225 -0.11 20.89 16.65
CA THR A 225 -0.08 22.33 16.96
C THR A 225 -0.18 23.17 15.69
N ALA A 226 -0.87 24.31 15.78
CA ALA A 226 -0.94 25.33 14.74
C ALA A 226 0.19 26.37 14.85
N ASP A 227 1.04 26.30 15.88
CA ASP A 227 2.12 27.28 16.12
C ASP A 227 3.26 27.17 15.09
N ARG A 228 3.26 26.14 14.24
CA ARG A 228 4.32 25.86 13.27
C ARG A 228 4.03 26.57 11.95
N THR A 229 4.90 27.52 11.58
CA THR A 229 4.81 28.21 10.29
C THR A 229 5.53 27.46 9.16
N GLY A 230 5.12 27.67 7.91
CA GLY A 230 5.79 27.13 6.72
C GLY A 230 5.36 25.71 6.39
N ILE A 231 4.16 25.32 6.80
CA ILE A 231 3.59 23.99 6.53
C ILE A 231 3.29 23.91 5.03
N ARG A 232 3.86 22.89 4.39
CA ARG A 232 3.70 22.67 2.95
C ARG A 232 2.26 22.29 2.64
N HIS A 233 1.65 22.96 1.66
CA HIS A 233 0.26 22.71 1.22
C HIS A 233 -0.79 22.88 2.31
N ALA A 234 -0.51 23.66 3.36
CA ALA A 234 -1.54 24.11 4.29
C ALA A 234 -2.49 25.09 3.57
N ASP A 235 -3.78 24.82 3.66
CA ASP A 235 -4.84 25.68 3.12
C ASP A 235 -4.84 27.04 3.87
N ASP A 236 -4.61 27.00 5.19
CA ASP A 236 -4.35 28.16 6.04
C ASP A 236 -3.16 27.87 6.97
N GLN A 237 -2.14 28.73 6.97
CA GLN A 237 -0.94 28.56 7.80
C GLN A 237 -1.24 28.75 9.29
N ASP A 238 -2.26 29.53 9.64
CA ASP A 238 -2.58 29.87 11.03
C ASP A 238 -3.50 28.82 11.69
N GLU A 239 -4.21 28.02 10.89
CA GLU A 239 -5.15 27.00 11.39
C GLU A 239 -4.68 25.56 11.12
N THR A 240 -3.81 25.34 10.14
CA THR A 240 -3.37 23.97 9.81
C THR A 240 -2.49 23.42 10.93
N GLN A 241 -3.01 22.42 11.63
CA GLN A 241 -2.24 21.70 12.64
C GLN A 241 -1.15 20.84 12.00
N HIS A 242 0.00 20.80 12.64
CA HIS A 242 1.13 19.97 12.26
C HIS A 242 1.69 19.19 13.46
N ALA A 243 2.09 17.96 13.21
CA ALA A 243 2.86 17.14 14.13
C ALA A 243 3.91 16.32 13.36
N TYR A 244 5.09 16.12 13.95
CA TYR A 244 6.01 15.08 13.47
C TYR A 244 5.43 13.69 13.75
N ALA A 245 5.73 12.73 12.86
CA ALA A 245 5.22 11.38 12.97
C ALA A 245 6.25 10.32 12.54
N GLU A 246 6.10 9.11 13.05
CA GLU A 246 6.84 7.93 12.65
C GLU A 246 5.96 6.94 11.87
N PRO A 247 6.50 6.26 10.85
CA PRO A 247 5.73 5.31 10.04
C PRO A 247 5.44 4.03 10.82
N LEU A 248 4.17 3.61 10.80
CA LEU A 248 3.73 2.31 11.30
C LEU A 248 3.78 1.29 10.16
N THR A 249 4.59 0.25 10.37
CA THR A 249 4.77 -0.84 9.42
C THR A 249 3.88 -2.01 9.79
N GLY A 250 3.11 -2.51 8.82
CA GLY A 250 2.27 -3.70 8.97
C GLY A 250 2.73 -4.88 8.12
N LEU A 251 2.28 -6.07 8.52
CA LEU A 251 2.44 -7.30 7.76
C LEU A 251 1.28 -7.42 6.78
N ILE A 252 1.58 -7.68 5.51
CA ILE A 252 0.57 -7.84 4.46
C ILE A 252 0.81 -9.13 3.69
N GLN A 253 -0.24 -9.60 3.00
CA GLN A 253 -0.18 -10.79 2.17
C GLN A 253 -0.85 -10.56 0.81
N TYR A 254 -0.27 -11.13 -0.23
CA TYR A 254 -0.79 -11.08 -1.59
C TYR A 254 -1.64 -12.31 -1.86
N HIS A 255 -2.93 -12.11 -2.14
CA HIS A 255 -3.87 -13.17 -2.48
C HIS A 255 -4.34 -13.02 -3.92
N SER A 256 -4.34 -14.12 -4.67
CA SER A 256 -4.81 -14.11 -6.06
C SER A 256 -6.26 -13.63 -6.14
N LEU A 257 -6.50 -12.57 -6.91
CA LEU A 257 -7.83 -12.01 -7.13
C LEU A 257 -8.80 -13.08 -7.64
N ASN A 258 -8.38 -13.82 -8.68
CA ASN A 258 -9.21 -14.86 -9.29
C ASN A 258 -9.48 -16.01 -8.32
N SER A 259 -8.53 -16.34 -7.43
CA SER A 259 -8.76 -17.37 -6.42
C SER A 259 -9.83 -16.92 -5.42
N ILE A 260 -9.79 -15.67 -4.96
CA ILE A 260 -10.80 -15.12 -4.06
C ILE A 260 -12.16 -15.10 -4.75
N LEU A 261 -12.26 -14.50 -5.94
CA LEU A 261 -13.53 -14.36 -6.66
C LEU A 261 -14.18 -15.71 -7.02
N ASN A 262 -13.37 -16.73 -7.34
CA ASN A 262 -13.91 -18.06 -7.58
C ASN A 262 -14.40 -18.73 -6.31
N GLU A 263 -13.69 -18.57 -5.19
CA GLU A 263 -14.01 -19.20 -3.91
C GLU A 263 -15.27 -18.60 -3.25
N ILE A 264 -15.45 -17.27 -3.30
CA ILE A 264 -16.64 -16.61 -2.73
C ILE A 264 -17.93 -16.96 -3.47
N ARG A 265 -17.84 -17.41 -4.74
CA ARG A 265 -18.99 -17.83 -5.55
C ARG A 265 -19.45 -19.26 -5.26
N LEU A 266 -18.66 -20.03 -4.49
CA LEU A 266 -19.02 -21.40 -4.13
C LEU A 266 -20.04 -21.40 -2.99
N GLU A 267 -21.05 -22.27 -3.07
CA GLU A 267 -22.00 -22.48 -1.96
C GLU A 267 -21.31 -22.95 -0.67
N THR A 268 -20.14 -23.58 -0.80
CA THR A 268 -19.31 -24.09 0.30
C THR A 268 -18.05 -23.26 0.49
N SER A 269 -18.13 -21.94 0.25
CA SER A 269 -16.98 -21.03 0.39
C SER A 269 -16.33 -21.16 1.78
N ILE A 270 -15.00 -21.15 1.81
CA ILE A 270 -14.27 -21.03 3.08
C ILE A 270 -14.29 -19.61 3.65
N TYR A 271 -14.67 -18.62 2.83
CA TYR A 271 -14.75 -17.23 3.24
C TYR A 271 -16.14 -16.92 3.80
N PRO A 272 -16.24 -16.07 4.84
CA PRO A 272 -17.53 -15.65 5.37
C PRO A 272 -18.31 -14.80 4.36
N ASP A 273 -19.63 -14.73 4.54
CA ASP A 273 -20.46 -13.76 3.81
C ASP A 273 -19.92 -12.33 4.06
N GLY A 274 -19.84 -11.54 2.99
CA GLY A 274 -19.30 -10.18 3.07
C GLY A 274 -17.77 -10.11 3.20
N TYR A 275 -17.05 -11.17 2.79
CA TYR A 275 -15.58 -11.20 2.85
C TYR A 275 -14.91 -10.06 2.07
N LEU A 276 -15.50 -9.64 0.94
CA LEU A 276 -14.95 -8.51 0.17
C LEU A 276 -14.97 -7.21 0.99
N GLU A 277 -16.06 -6.94 1.71
CA GLU A 277 -16.19 -5.80 2.61
C GLU A 277 -15.18 -5.84 3.75
N GLN A 278 -14.83 -7.03 4.24
CA GLN A 278 -13.82 -7.23 5.29
C GLN A 278 -12.43 -6.85 4.78
N ILE A 279 -12.09 -7.22 3.53
CA ILE A 279 -10.78 -6.91 2.92
C ILE A 279 -10.76 -5.55 2.20
N GLN A 280 -11.79 -4.72 2.37
CA GLN A 280 -11.77 -3.34 1.90
C GLN A 280 -10.85 -2.50 2.79
N TRP A 281 -9.89 -1.80 2.19
CA TRP A 281 -9.05 -0.86 2.92
C TRP A 281 -9.79 0.44 3.21
N SER A 282 -9.62 0.95 4.42
CA SER A 282 -10.05 2.28 4.84
C SER A 282 -8.96 2.94 5.69
N TYR A 283 -9.03 4.26 5.90
CA TYR A 283 -8.09 4.98 6.76
C TYR A 283 -8.86 5.78 7.81
N HIS A 284 -8.39 5.75 9.05
CA HIS A 284 -8.99 6.50 10.14
C HIS A 284 -7.94 6.88 11.18
N TRP A 285 -8.26 7.90 11.98
CA TRP A 285 -7.62 8.11 13.27
C TRP A 285 -8.19 7.08 14.24
N ILE A 286 -7.38 6.07 14.60
CA ILE A 286 -7.79 5.01 15.53
C ILE A 286 -7.59 5.41 16.99
N GLN A 287 -6.72 6.38 17.22
CA GLN A 287 -6.41 7.07 18.47
C GLN A 287 -6.08 8.53 18.11
N ASP A 288 -6.07 9.43 19.10
CA ASP A 288 -5.79 10.85 18.89
C ASP A 288 -4.42 11.11 18.24
N ASP A 289 -3.48 10.18 18.39
CA ASP A 289 -2.11 10.23 17.91
C ASP A 289 -1.77 9.15 16.88
N VAL A 290 -2.73 8.35 16.40
CA VAL A 290 -2.47 7.27 15.44
C VAL A 290 -3.43 7.29 14.25
N PHE A 291 -2.86 7.53 13.07
CA PHE A 291 -3.54 7.42 11.78
C PHE A 291 -3.15 6.12 11.09
N LEU A 292 -4.13 5.27 10.76
CA LEU A 292 -3.86 3.92 10.29
C LEU A 292 -4.80 3.51 9.14
N LEU A 293 -4.23 2.78 8.18
CA LEU A 293 -4.96 1.97 7.21
C LEU A 293 -5.35 0.64 7.83
N GLN A 294 -6.62 0.30 7.71
CA GLN A 294 -7.16 -0.95 8.23
C GLN A 294 -8.11 -1.57 7.22
N GLN A 295 -8.14 -2.89 7.24
CA GLN A 295 -9.22 -3.68 6.69
C GLN A 295 -10.24 -3.93 7.80
N ASN A 296 -11.53 -3.97 7.44
CA ASN A 296 -12.64 -4.20 8.36
C ASN A 296 -12.60 -5.64 8.87
N GLN A 297 -11.67 -5.95 9.77
CA GLN A 297 -11.80 -7.11 10.62
C GLN A 297 -13.03 -6.85 11.48
N GLN A 298 -14.05 -7.72 11.41
CA GLN A 298 -15.14 -7.69 12.37
C GLN A 298 -14.49 -7.60 13.76
N ILE A 299 -14.71 -6.45 14.42
CA ILE A 299 -14.48 -6.34 15.85
C ILE A 299 -15.58 -7.21 16.45
N ASP A 300 -15.29 -8.50 16.60
CA ASP A 300 -16.07 -9.35 17.49
C ASP A 300 -15.99 -8.71 18.87
N ASN A 301 -17.06 -8.01 19.25
CA ASN A 301 -17.31 -7.55 20.62
C ASN A 301 -17.67 -8.74 21.52
#